data_AF-M1ENV5-F1
#
_entry.id   AF-M1ENV5-F1
#
_cell.length_a   1.000
_cell.length_b   1.000
_cell.length_c   1.000
_cell.angle_alpha   90.00
_cell.angle_beta   90.00
_cell.angle_gamma   90.00
#
_symmetry.space_group_name_H-M   'P 1'
#
loop_
_entity.id
_entity.type
_entity.pdbx_description
1 polymer ?
#
loop_
_entity_poly.entity_id
_entity_poly.type
_entity_poly.pdbx_seq_one_letter_code
_entity_poly.pdbx_strand_id
1 'polypeptide(L)'
;GPTVELRQRKKLKSSENKESVKEEKISDTPIPERAPKHVLFQRFAKIFIGCLAAVTSGMMYALYLSAYHERKFWFSNRQELEREITFQGDSAIYYSYYKDMLKAPSFERGVYELTHNNKTVSLKTINAVQQMSLYPELIASVLYQATGSNEIIEPVYFYIGIVFGLQGIYVTALFVTSWLMSGTWLAGMLTVAWFIINRVDTTRIEYSIPLRENWALPYFACQIAALTGYLKSNLNTYG
;
A
#
# COMPACT_ATOMS: atom_id res chain seq x y z
N GLY A 1 -43.27 23.49 97.14
CA GLY A 1 -43.55 22.03 97.13
C GLY A 1 -42.48 21.35 96.29
N PRO A 2 -42.16 20.08 96.58
CA PRO A 2 -40.80 19.50 96.70
C PRO A 2 -40.12 19.20 95.33
N THR A 3 -38.78 19.24 95.16
CA THR A 3 -37.74 18.17 95.33
C THR A 3 -38.18 16.76 94.88
N VAL A 4 -37.37 15.83 94.35
CA VAL A 4 -35.98 15.64 93.88
C VAL A 4 -35.99 14.20 93.27
N GLU A 5 -35.03 13.91 92.41
CA GLU A 5 -34.52 12.61 91.93
C GLU A 5 -35.09 11.27 92.47
N LEU A 6 -35.06 10.23 91.61
CA LEU A 6 -34.17 9.06 91.75
C LEU A 6 -34.61 7.89 90.84
N ARG A 7 -33.78 7.50 89.84
CA ARG A 7 -33.45 6.07 89.65
C ARG A 7 -32.16 5.87 88.83
N GLN A 8 -31.09 5.69 89.61
CA GLN A 8 -29.81 5.01 89.37
C GLN A 8 -29.58 4.33 88.01
N ARG A 9 -28.57 4.83 87.28
CA ARG A 9 -27.80 4.09 86.25
C ARG A 9 -26.84 3.11 86.94
N LYS A 10 -26.89 1.84 86.53
CA LYS A 10 -25.97 0.77 86.93
C LYS A 10 -24.64 0.92 86.16
N LYS A 11 -23.51 1.03 86.89
CA LYS A 11 -22.12 0.99 86.38
C LYS A 11 -21.65 -0.46 86.17
N LEU A 12 -20.87 -0.71 85.10
CA LEU A 12 -19.68 -1.60 85.01
C LEU A 12 -19.18 -1.54 83.55
N LYS A 13 -17.92 -1.40 83.15
CA LYS A 13 -16.60 -1.24 83.80
C LYS A 13 -15.66 -0.61 82.74
N SER A 14 -14.71 0.19 83.23
CA SER A 14 -13.63 0.84 82.48
C SER A 14 -12.55 -0.18 82.09
N SER A 15 -11.91 0.06 80.93
CA SER A 15 -10.47 -0.08 80.76
C SER A 15 -10.02 0.96 79.74
N GLU A 16 -9.52 2.09 80.25
CA GLU A 16 -8.68 3.03 79.50
C GLU A 16 -7.32 2.37 79.22
N ASN A 17 -6.77 2.56 78.02
CA ASN A 17 -5.38 2.99 77.92
C ASN A 17 -5.14 3.79 76.62
N LYS A 18 -4.37 4.86 76.77
CA LYS A 18 -4.20 5.98 75.85
C LYS A 18 -3.13 5.77 74.77
N GLU A 19 -3.35 6.48 73.66
CA GLU A 19 -2.38 7.16 72.78
C GLU A 19 -1.11 6.45 72.30
N SER A 20 -1.03 6.25 70.98
CA SER A 20 0.14 6.69 70.21
C SER A 20 -0.26 7.04 68.78
N VAL A 21 -0.15 8.32 68.44
CA VAL A 21 -0.19 8.86 67.08
C VAL A 21 0.93 8.23 66.25
N LYS A 22 0.60 7.62 65.11
CA LYS A 22 1.49 7.48 63.96
C LYS A 22 0.70 7.73 62.70
N GLU A 23 0.98 8.88 62.09
CA GLU A 23 0.73 9.13 60.67
C GLU A 23 1.44 8.04 59.87
N GLU A 24 0.68 7.27 59.08
CA GLU A 24 1.24 6.49 57.99
C GLU A 24 0.52 6.89 56.71
N LYS A 25 1.21 7.73 55.94
CA LYS A 25 0.93 8.02 54.53
C LYS A 25 0.83 6.69 53.77
N ILE A 26 -0.39 6.29 53.39
CA ILE A 26 -0.57 5.36 52.28
C ILE A 26 -0.80 6.22 51.04
N SER A 27 0.27 6.35 50.26
CA SER A 27 0.28 6.91 48.92
C SER A 27 -0.44 5.95 47.97
N ASP A 28 -1.74 6.10 47.81
CA ASP A 28 -2.45 5.47 46.68
C ASP A 28 -2.12 6.26 45.41
N THR A 29 -0.96 5.93 44.86
CA THR A 29 -0.62 6.25 43.47
C THR A 29 -1.39 5.24 42.61
N PRO A 30 -2.28 5.63 41.70
CA PRO A 30 -2.94 4.68 40.83
C PRO A 30 -1.88 3.99 39.97
N ILE A 31 -1.67 2.69 40.23
CA ILE A 31 -0.82 1.83 39.41
C ILE A 31 -1.44 1.83 38.01
N PRO A 32 -0.67 2.14 36.94
CA PRO A 32 -1.21 2.07 35.59
C PRO A 32 -1.63 0.63 35.30
N GLU A 33 -2.93 0.43 35.12
CA GLU A 33 -3.55 -0.85 34.79
C GLU A 33 -2.89 -1.37 33.50
N ARG A 34 -1.96 -2.32 33.64
CA ARG A 34 -1.28 -2.94 32.50
C ARG A 34 -2.35 -3.61 31.65
N ALA A 35 -2.61 -3.05 30.46
CA ALA A 35 -3.54 -3.62 29.49
C ALA A 35 -3.36 -5.15 29.42
N PRO A 36 -4.44 -5.95 29.55
CA PRO A 36 -4.32 -7.40 29.67
C PRO A 36 -3.63 -7.95 28.42
N LYS A 37 -2.64 -8.84 28.60
CA LYS A 37 -1.83 -9.45 27.53
C LYS A 37 -2.68 -9.98 26.36
N HIS A 38 -3.90 -10.44 26.67
CA HIS A 38 -4.89 -10.91 25.71
C HIS A 38 -5.38 -9.83 24.72
N VAL A 39 -5.63 -8.60 25.19
CA VAL A 39 -6.08 -7.48 24.33
C VAL A 39 -4.95 -7.03 23.39
N LEU A 40 -3.71 -7.03 23.90
CA LEU A 40 -2.53 -6.74 23.09
C LEU A 40 -2.37 -7.79 21.96
N PHE A 41 -2.46 -9.07 22.31
CA PHE A 41 -2.39 -10.18 21.35
C PHE A 41 -3.50 -10.11 20.29
N GLN A 42 -4.74 -9.80 20.68
CA GLN A 42 -5.85 -9.61 19.73
C GLN A 42 -5.60 -8.44 18.77
N ARG A 43 -5.02 -7.34 19.24
CA ARG A 43 -4.67 -6.20 18.38
C ARG A 43 -3.57 -6.57 17.38
N PHE A 44 -2.53 -7.25 17.84
CA PHE A 44 -1.47 -7.76 16.97
C PHE A 44 -2.01 -8.75 15.94
N ALA A 45 -2.84 -9.71 16.34
CA ALA A 45 -3.47 -10.66 15.44
C ALA A 45 -4.31 -9.97 14.36
N LYS A 46 -5.11 -8.95 14.74
CA LYS A 46 -5.89 -8.15 13.77
C LYS A 46 -5.02 -7.41 12.76
N ILE A 47 -3.91 -6.83 13.20
CA ILE A 47 -2.95 -6.16 12.30
C ILE A 47 -2.29 -7.19 11.39
N PHE A 48 -1.84 -8.31 11.94
CA PHE A 48 -1.21 -9.38 11.16
C PHE A 48 -2.15 -9.92 10.07
N ILE A 49 -3.40 -10.25 10.43
CA ILE A 49 -4.42 -10.73 9.51
C ILE A 49 -4.71 -9.68 8.42
N GLY A 50 -4.85 -8.40 8.79
CA GLY A 50 -5.10 -7.35 7.81
C GLY A 50 -3.92 -7.12 6.86
N CYS A 51 -2.68 -7.19 7.35
CA CYS A 51 -1.48 -7.10 6.49
C CYS A 51 -1.41 -8.30 5.52
N LEU A 52 -1.67 -9.51 6.02
CA LEU A 52 -1.73 -10.70 5.19
C LEU A 52 -2.82 -10.57 4.11
N ALA A 53 -4.02 -10.11 4.49
CA ALA A 53 -5.12 -9.87 3.56
C ALA A 53 -4.77 -8.82 2.48
N ALA A 54 -4.08 -7.74 2.85
CA ALA A 54 -3.68 -6.69 1.92
C ALA A 54 -2.65 -7.17 0.88
N VAL A 55 -1.68 -7.98 1.32
CA VAL A 55 -0.66 -8.58 0.43
C VAL A 55 -1.30 -9.63 -0.47
N THR A 56 -2.12 -10.53 0.08
CA THR A 56 -2.79 -11.55 -0.73
C THR A 56 -3.76 -10.94 -1.73
N SER A 57 -4.49 -9.88 -1.38
CA SER A 57 -5.39 -9.19 -2.32
C SER A 57 -4.64 -8.55 -3.49
N GLY A 58 -3.53 -7.87 -3.24
CA GLY A 58 -2.71 -7.26 -4.29
C GLY A 58 -2.04 -8.31 -5.19
N MET A 59 -1.45 -9.34 -4.58
CA MET A 59 -0.83 -10.44 -5.32
C MET A 59 -1.84 -11.20 -6.17
N MET A 60 -3.03 -11.51 -5.62
CA MET A 60 -4.09 -12.18 -6.35
C MET A 60 -4.58 -11.34 -7.53
N TYR A 61 -4.66 -10.01 -7.41
CA TYR A 61 -5.03 -9.14 -8.52
C TYR A 61 -3.97 -9.12 -9.63
N ALA A 62 -2.68 -9.05 -9.29
CA ALA A 62 -1.59 -9.13 -10.27
C ALA A 62 -1.60 -10.48 -11.03
N LEU A 63 -1.81 -11.60 -10.31
CA LEU A 63 -1.95 -12.92 -10.92
C LEU A 63 -3.21 -13.03 -11.78
N TYR A 64 -4.32 -12.45 -11.33
CA TYR A 64 -5.55 -12.37 -12.10
C TYR A 64 -5.31 -11.65 -13.43
N LEU A 65 -4.65 -10.48 -13.42
CA LEU A 65 -4.31 -9.73 -14.63
C LEU A 65 -3.42 -10.55 -15.57
N SER A 66 -2.40 -11.21 -15.04
CA SER A 66 -1.53 -12.10 -15.83
C SER A 66 -2.32 -13.23 -16.49
N ALA A 67 -3.16 -13.93 -15.72
CA ALA A 67 -3.97 -15.04 -16.24
C ALA A 67 -5.08 -14.57 -17.19
N TYR A 68 -5.64 -13.38 -16.96
CA TYR A 68 -6.63 -12.77 -17.85
C TYR A 68 -5.98 -12.38 -19.18
N HIS A 69 -4.82 -11.72 -19.15
CA HIS A 69 -4.06 -11.34 -20.33
C HIS A 69 -3.69 -12.56 -21.17
N GLU A 70 -3.16 -13.59 -20.53
CA GLU A 70 -2.80 -14.84 -21.21
C GLU A 70 -4.02 -15.47 -21.90
N ARG A 71 -5.16 -15.56 -21.21
CA ARG A 71 -6.39 -16.13 -21.79
C ARG A 71 -6.98 -15.28 -22.91
N LYS A 72 -6.90 -13.95 -22.81
CA LYS A 72 -7.47 -13.03 -23.78
C LYS A 72 -6.68 -12.99 -25.08
N PHE A 73 -5.36 -12.99 -25.00
CA PHE A 73 -4.49 -12.82 -26.16
C PHE A 73 -3.80 -14.11 -26.61
N TRP A 74 -3.87 -15.19 -25.81
CA TRP A 74 -3.16 -16.44 -26.06
C TRP A 74 -1.67 -16.18 -26.31
N PHE A 75 -1.09 -15.38 -25.41
CA PHE A 75 0.11 -14.60 -25.66
C PHE A 75 1.37 -15.46 -25.74
N SER A 76 1.43 -16.53 -24.93
CA SER A 76 2.53 -17.52 -24.91
C SER A 76 2.79 -18.20 -26.25
N ASN A 77 1.73 -18.49 -27.01
CA ASN A 77 1.83 -19.29 -28.23
C ASN A 77 1.99 -18.46 -29.51
N ARG A 78 1.85 -17.14 -29.41
CA ARG A 78 2.04 -16.23 -30.55
C ARG A 78 3.51 -15.98 -30.83
N GLN A 79 3.83 -15.54 -32.04
CA GLN A 79 5.19 -15.06 -32.35
C GLN A 79 5.44 -13.67 -31.74
N GLU A 80 6.70 -13.30 -31.54
CA GLU A 80 7.09 -12.01 -30.95
C GLU A 80 6.49 -10.81 -31.69
N LEU A 81 6.52 -10.81 -33.03
CA LEU A 81 5.91 -9.75 -33.83
C LEU A 81 4.38 -9.67 -33.63
N GLU A 82 3.71 -10.81 -33.51
CA GLU A 82 2.26 -10.87 -33.26
C GLU A 82 1.89 -10.38 -31.85
N ARG A 83 2.80 -10.58 -30.89
CA ARG A 83 2.67 -9.99 -29.55
C ARG A 83 2.80 -8.48 -29.60
N GLU A 84 3.74 -7.96 -30.38
CA GLU A 84 3.99 -6.52 -30.49
C GLU A 84 2.84 -5.75 -31.13
N ILE A 85 2.20 -6.30 -32.16
CA ILE A 85 1.00 -5.68 -32.77
C ILE A 85 -0.22 -5.66 -31.84
N THR A 86 -0.18 -6.38 -30.72
CA THR A 86 -1.23 -6.35 -29.70
C THR A 86 -1.23 -5.00 -28.96
N PHE A 87 -0.07 -4.35 -28.86
CA PHE A 87 -0.01 -2.97 -28.41
C PHE A 87 -0.50 -2.05 -29.53
N GLN A 88 -1.47 -1.20 -29.21
CA GLN A 88 -2.06 -0.25 -30.16
C GLN A 88 -1.92 1.19 -29.66
N GLY A 89 -1.85 2.14 -30.60
CA GLY A 89 -1.74 3.57 -30.30
C GLY A 89 -0.49 3.90 -29.49
N ASP A 90 -0.65 4.77 -28.47
CA ASP A 90 0.45 5.25 -27.62
C ASP A 90 1.22 4.11 -26.94
N SER A 91 0.52 3.02 -26.61
CA SER A 91 1.14 1.89 -25.91
C SER A 91 2.25 1.21 -26.72
N ALA A 92 2.08 1.10 -28.04
CA ALA A 92 3.10 0.57 -28.94
C ALA A 92 4.32 1.49 -29.03
N ILE A 93 4.10 2.80 -28.98
CA ILE A 93 5.17 3.82 -29.01
C ILE A 93 6.02 3.72 -27.74
N TYR A 94 5.42 3.57 -26.56
CA TYR A 94 6.19 3.40 -25.33
C TYR A 94 7.01 2.10 -25.33
N TYR A 95 6.40 1.00 -25.80
CA TYR A 95 7.09 -0.28 -25.88
C TYR A 95 8.25 -0.25 -26.89
N SER A 96 8.12 0.47 -28.01
CA SER A 96 9.22 0.59 -28.99
C SER A 96 10.42 1.35 -28.43
N TYR A 97 10.21 2.43 -27.67
CA TYR A 97 11.31 3.14 -26.99
C TYR A 97 12.00 2.29 -25.93
N TYR A 98 11.24 1.48 -25.19
CA TYR A 98 11.82 0.49 -24.28
C TYR A 98 12.73 -0.50 -25.04
N LYS A 99 12.30 -1.01 -26.20
CA LYS A 99 13.15 -1.86 -27.05
C LYS A 99 14.39 -1.14 -27.56
N ASP A 100 14.28 0.13 -27.96
CA ASP A 100 15.43 0.92 -28.40
C ASP A 100 16.48 1.07 -27.28
N MET A 101 16.04 1.28 -26.04
CA MET A 101 16.93 1.30 -24.87
C MET A 101 17.67 -0.03 -24.65
N LEU A 102 17.01 -1.16 -24.91
CA LEU A 102 17.62 -2.48 -24.75
C LEU A 102 18.59 -2.83 -25.89
N LYS A 103 18.39 -2.26 -27.09
CA LYS A 103 19.28 -2.44 -28.24
C LYS A 103 20.51 -1.54 -28.22
N ALA A 104 20.46 -0.45 -27.45
CA ALA A 104 21.56 0.49 -27.34
C ALA A 104 22.80 -0.19 -26.72
N PRO A 105 24.02 0.14 -27.19
CA PRO A 105 25.26 -0.47 -26.69
C PRO A 105 25.56 -0.11 -25.24
N SER A 106 25.02 1.01 -24.75
CA SER A 106 25.09 1.42 -23.35
C SER A 106 23.84 2.21 -22.96
N PHE A 107 23.52 2.23 -21.66
CA PHE A 107 22.37 2.96 -21.15
C PHE A 107 22.44 4.46 -21.46
N GLU A 108 23.59 5.10 -21.21
CA GLU A 108 23.81 6.52 -21.51
C GLU A 108 23.62 6.83 -22.99
N ARG A 109 24.11 5.93 -23.86
CA ARG A 109 23.94 6.08 -25.30
C ARG A 109 22.47 5.96 -25.71
N GLY A 110 21.74 5.01 -25.12
CA GLY A 110 20.30 4.88 -25.34
C GLY A 110 19.53 6.14 -24.92
N VAL A 111 19.81 6.68 -23.74
CA VAL A 111 19.19 7.94 -23.27
C VAL A 111 19.52 9.10 -24.20
N TYR A 112 20.77 9.21 -24.66
CA TYR A 112 21.20 10.23 -25.60
C TYR A 112 20.44 10.14 -26.94
N GLU A 113 20.30 8.93 -27.49
CA GLU A 113 19.57 8.68 -28.75
C GLU A 113 18.07 8.95 -28.63
N LEU A 114 17.46 8.67 -27.48
CA LEU A 114 16.07 9.05 -27.21
C LEU A 114 15.89 10.55 -27.00
N THR A 115 16.89 11.23 -26.44
CA THR A 115 16.87 12.68 -26.20
C THR A 115 17.07 13.47 -27.51
N HIS A 116 17.78 12.89 -28.49
CA HIS A 116 18.00 13.47 -29.80
C HIS A 116 17.27 12.66 -30.88
N ASN A 117 16.00 12.34 -30.64
CA ASN A 117 15.25 11.47 -31.53
C ASN A 117 14.74 12.24 -32.76
N ASN A 118 15.19 11.82 -33.95
CA ASN A 118 14.71 12.31 -35.25
C ASN A 118 13.84 11.28 -36.01
N LYS A 119 13.61 10.11 -35.42
CA LYS A 119 12.87 9.00 -36.04
C LYS A 119 11.37 9.13 -35.86
N THR A 120 10.93 9.67 -34.73
CA THR A 120 9.51 9.79 -34.38
C THR A 120 8.83 10.95 -35.12
N VAL A 121 9.55 12.04 -35.36
CA VAL A 121 9.05 13.20 -36.13
C VAL A 121 10.04 13.51 -37.23
N SER A 122 9.62 13.31 -38.48
CA SER A 122 10.45 13.63 -39.64
C SER A 122 10.82 15.11 -39.66
N LEU A 123 12.07 15.41 -40.03
CA LEU A 123 12.63 16.77 -40.13
C LEU A 123 12.80 17.52 -38.79
N LYS A 124 12.60 16.88 -37.64
CA LYS A 124 12.80 17.51 -36.33
C LYS A 124 13.42 16.56 -35.31
N THR A 125 14.48 17.00 -34.63
CA THR A 125 14.98 16.33 -33.43
C THR A 125 14.15 16.77 -32.23
N ILE A 126 13.54 15.81 -31.53
CA ILE A 126 12.78 16.05 -30.30
C ILE A 126 13.40 15.31 -29.12
N ASN A 127 13.27 15.90 -27.93
CA ASN A 127 13.56 15.21 -26.68
C ASN A 127 12.38 14.29 -26.34
N ALA A 128 12.43 13.06 -26.87
CA ALA A 128 11.37 12.08 -26.66
C ALA A 128 11.25 11.69 -25.18
N VAL A 129 12.38 11.65 -24.44
CA VAL A 129 12.40 11.29 -23.01
C VAL A 129 11.52 12.23 -22.19
N GLN A 130 11.72 13.53 -22.34
CA GLN A 130 10.96 14.52 -21.58
C GLN A 130 9.55 14.70 -22.16
N GLN A 131 9.42 14.78 -23.48
CA GLN A 131 8.15 15.09 -24.13
C GLN A 131 7.12 13.96 -23.96
N MET A 132 7.55 12.70 -24.06
CA MET A 132 6.67 11.52 -23.90
C MET A 132 6.74 10.91 -22.49
N SER A 133 7.46 11.58 -21.56
CA SER A 133 7.66 11.14 -20.18
C SER A 133 8.13 9.68 -20.08
N LEU A 134 9.22 9.32 -20.79
CA LEU A 134 9.74 7.94 -20.91
C LEU A 134 10.44 7.40 -19.66
N TYR A 135 10.28 8.04 -18.50
CA TYR A 135 10.91 7.62 -17.25
C TYR A 135 10.58 6.17 -16.87
N PRO A 136 9.32 5.69 -16.98
CA PRO A 136 9.01 4.30 -16.68
C PRO A 136 9.76 3.30 -17.57
N GLU A 137 9.92 3.60 -18.85
CA GLU A 137 10.64 2.75 -19.80
C GLU A 137 12.14 2.73 -19.51
N LEU A 138 12.73 3.88 -19.14
CA LEU A 138 14.12 3.95 -18.71
C LEU A 138 14.34 3.08 -17.46
N ILE A 139 13.48 3.23 -16.44
CA ILE A 139 13.55 2.41 -15.22
C ILE A 139 13.37 0.93 -15.56
N ALA A 140 12.39 0.58 -16.40
CA ALA A 140 12.16 -0.80 -16.83
C ALA A 140 13.39 -1.38 -17.55
N SER A 141 14.05 -0.60 -18.41
CA SER A 141 15.26 -1.04 -19.12
C SER A 141 16.43 -1.32 -18.18
N VAL A 142 16.62 -0.47 -17.16
CA VAL A 142 17.63 -0.70 -16.11
C VAL A 142 17.28 -1.93 -15.29
N LEU A 143 16.02 -2.10 -14.89
CA LEU A 143 15.59 -3.27 -14.13
C LEU A 143 15.77 -4.56 -14.92
N TYR A 144 15.49 -4.55 -16.23
CA TYR A 144 15.66 -5.71 -17.10
C TYR A 144 17.13 -6.14 -17.19
N GLN A 145 18.03 -5.17 -17.39
CA GLN A 145 19.47 -5.41 -17.43
C GLN A 145 20.01 -5.84 -16.06
N ALA A 146 19.59 -5.17 -14.98
CA ALA A 146 20.06 -5.46 -13.61
C ALA A 146 19.61 -6.84 -13.10
N THR A 147 18.43 -7.31 -13.52
CA THR A 147 17.92 -8.64 -13.15
C THR A 147 18.58 -9.75 -13.97
N GLY A 148 19.41 -9.42 -14.98
CA GLY A 148 20.01 -10.40 -15.89
C GLY A 148 18.96 -11.14 -16.73
N SER A 149 17.77 -10.56 -16.90
CA SER A 149 16.63 -11.22 -17.56
C SER A 149 16.81 -11.40 -19.07
N ASN A 150 17.85 -10.81 -19.66
CA ASN A 150 18.21 -10.91 -21.08
C ASN A 150 18.24 -12.35 -21.61
N GLU A 151 18.64 -13.31 -20.78
CA GLU A 151 18.81 -14.72 -21.19
C GLU A 151 17.61 -15.62 -20.85
N ILE A 152 16.67 -15.15 -20.01
CA ILE A 152 15.63 -15.98 -19.41
C ILE A 152 14.23 -15.58 -19.90
N ILE A 153 13.97 -14.29 -20.06
CA ILE A 153 12.63 -13.75 -20.29
C ILE A 153 12.67 -12.75 -21.44
N GLU A 154 11.77 -12.91 -22.42
CA GLU A 154 11.67 -11.93 -23.50
C GLU A 154 11.28 -10.53 -22.95
N PRO A 155 11.80 -9.44 -23.54
CA PRO A 155 11.56 -8.09 -23.05
C PRO A 155 10.08 -7.73 -22.88
N VAL A 156 9.20 -8.26 -23.74
CA VAL A 156 7.75 -8.04 -23.68
C VAL A 156 7.15 -8.54 -22.36
N TYR A 157 7.45 -9.79 -21.98
CA TYR A 157 6.93 -10.40 -20.75
C TYR A 157 7.42 -9.67 -19.51
N PHE A 158 8.69 -9.28 -19.50
CA PHE A 158 9.24 -8.50 -18.41
C PHE A 158 8.55 -7.15 -18.25
N TYR A 159 8.36 -6.43 -19.37
CA TYR A 159 7.69 -5.13 -19.37
C TYR A 159 6.25 -5.24 -18.85
N ILE A 160 5.46 -6.18 -19.39
CA ILE A 160 4.07 -6.41 -18.95
C ILE A 160 4.04 -6.85 -17.47
N GLY A 161 4.98 -7.71 -17.07
CA GLY A 161 5.08 -8.21 -15.70
C GLY A 161 5.31 -7.11 -14.67
N ILE A 162 6.17 -6.11 -14.97
CA ILE A 162 6.35 -4.94 -14.10
C ILE A 162 5.03 -4.19 -13.93
N VAL A 163 4.31 -3.93 -15.03
CA VAL A 163 3.05 -3.18 -14.97
C VAL A 163 2.00 -3.94 -14.16
N PHE A 164 1.87 -5.26 -14.32
CA PHE A 164 0.95 -6.07 -13.50
C PHE A 164 1.34 -6.11 -12.02
N GLY A 165 2.64 -6.21 -11.71
CA GLY A 165 3.13 -6.10 -10.34
C GLY A 165 2.77 -4.75 -9.70
N LEU A 166 2.91 -3.67 -10.46
CA LEU A 166 2.55 -2.33 -10.03
C LEU A 166 1.04 -2.17 -9.79
N GLN A 167 0.20 -2.83 -10.60
CA GLN A 167 -1.25 -2.91 -10.35
C GLN A 167 -1.59 -3.69 -9.08
N GLY A 168 -0.80 -4.69 -8.71
CA GLY A 168 -0.90 -5.34 -7.39
C GLY A 168 -0.65 -4.37 -6.24
N ILE A 169 0.41 -3.54 -6.36
CA ILE A 169 0.73 -2.48 -5.38
C ILE A 169 -0.42 -1.47 -5.27
N TYR A 170 -1.04 -1.10 -6.39
CA TYR A 170 -2.20 -0.20 -6.40
C TYR A 170 -3.36 -0.72 -5.55
N VAL A 171 -3.75 -1.98 -5.76
CA VAL A 171 -4.82 -2.62 -4.97
C VAL A 171 -4.46 -2.71 -3.49
N THR A 172 -3.22 -3.04 -3.17
CA THR A 172 -2.74 -3.03 -1.77
C THR A 172 -2.79 -1.63 -1.17
N ALA A 173 -2.42 -0.58 -1.91
CA ALA A 173 -2.47 0.80 -1.44
C ALA A 173 -3.92 1.26 -1.19
N LEU A 174 -4.86 0.90 -2.06
CA LEU A 174 -6.30 1.16 -1.86
C LEU A 174 -6.82 0.44 -0.60
N PHE A 175 -6.45 -0.84 -0.43
CA PHE A 175 -6.78 -1.61 0.76
C PHE A 175 -6.29 -0.92 2.04
N VAL A 176 -5.00 -0.55 2.06
CA VAL A 176 -4.36 0.10 3.22
C VAL A 176 -5.01 1.44 3.51
N THR A 177 -5.30 2.24 2.49
CA THR A 177 -5.99 3.54 2.66
C THR A 177 -7.36 3.36 3.32
N SER A 178 -8.18 2.44 2.79
CA SER A 178 -9.51 2.15 3.35
C SER A 178 -9.45 1.60 4.78
N TRP A 179 -8.47 0.74 5.05
CA TRP A 179 -8.23 0.22 6.40
C TRP A 179 -7.77 1.33 7.36
N LEU A 180 -6.88 2.21 6.94
CA LEU A 180 -6.44 3.35 7.76
C LEU A 180 -7.60 4.27 8.12
N MET A 181 -8.52 4.54 7.18
CA MET A 181 -9.70 5.38 7.43
C MET A 181 -10.74 4.69 8.31
N SER A 182 -11.08 3.43 8.02
CA SER A 182 -12.19 2.73 8.69
C SER A 182 -11.78 2.01 9.98
N GLY A 183 -10.48 1.81 10.22
CA GLY A 183 -9.94 1.07 11.36
C GLY A 183 -10.10 -0.45 11.28
N THR A 184 -10.76 -0.98 10.24
CA THR A 184 -10.99 -2.42 10.03
C THR A 184 -10.44 -2.88 8.69
N TRP A 185 -9.83 -4.08 8.67
CA TRP A 185 -9.31 -4.68 7.44
C TRP A 185 -10.43 -5.15 6.50
N LEU A 186 -11.64 -5.38 7.04
CA LEU A 186 -12.84 -5.70 6.25
C LEU A 186 -13.25 -4.57 5.30
N ALA A 187 -13.08 -3.31 5.71
CA ALA A 187 -13.30 -2.17 4.82
C ALA A 187 -12.32 -2.19 3.64
N GLY A 188 -11.07 -2.59 3.86
CA GLY A 188 -10.09 -2.83 2.81
C GLY A 188 -10.56 -3.90 1.81
N MET A 189 -11.08 -5.03 2.31
CA MET A 189 -11.63 -6.09 1.46
C MET A 189 -12.81 -5.60 0.62
N LEU A 190 -13.71 -4.80 1.20
CA LEU A 190 -14.83 -4.22 0.50
C LEU A 190 -14.36 -3.27 -0.62
N THR A 191 -13.34 -2.44 -0.36
CA THR A 191 -12.75 -1.57 -1.37
C THR A 191 -12.14 -2.36 -2.52
N VAL A 192 -11.43 -3.45 -2.23
CA VAL A 192 -10.87 -4.32 -3.28
C VAL A 192 -11.98 -4.97 -4.11
N ALA A 193 -13.04 -5.47 -3.47
CA ALA A 193 -14.18 -6.05 -4.18
C ALA A 193 -14.86 -5.02 -5.10
N TRP A 194 -15.09 -3.81 -4.59
CA TRP A 194 -15.67 -2.71 -5.37
C TRP A 194 -14.78 -2.31 -6.56
N PHE A 195 -13.47 -2.25 -6.33
CA PHE A 195 -12.49 -1.98 -7.37
C PHE A 195 -12.51 -3.05 -8.48
N ILE A 196 -12.58 -4.33 -8.13
CA ILE A 196 -12.62 -5.43 -9.11
C ILE A 196 -13.90 -5.40 -9.97
N ILE A 197 -15.04 -5.05 -9.36
CA ILE A 197 -16.32 -4.92 -10.06
C ILE A 197 -16.24 -3.79 -11.10
N ASN A 198 -15.70 -2.63 -10.70
CA ASN A 198 -15.61 -1.43 -11.54
C ASN A 198 -14.25 -1.28 -12.25
N ARG A 199 -13.49 -2.37 -12.40
CA ARG A 199 -12.10 -2.31 -12.87
C ARG A 199 -11.96 -1.73 -14.28
N VAL A 200 -12.97 -1.95 -15.13
CA VAL A 200 -13.01 -1.48 -16.53
C VAL A 200 -13.09 0.03 -16.59
N ASP A 201 -13.79 0.66 -15.64
CA ASP A 201 -13.91 2.12 -15.55
C ASP A 201 -12.76 2.74 -14.76
N THR A 202 -12.14 1.98 -13.85
CA THR A 202 -11.09 2.49 -12.96
C THR A 202 -9.70 2.45 -13.60
N THR A 203 -9.43 1.49 -14.48
CA THR A 203 -8.10 1.30 -15.08
C THR A 203 -8.19 0.86 -16.53
N ARG A 204 -7.27 1.31 -17.37
CA ARG A 204 -7.19 0.92 -18.80
C ARG A 204 -6.31 -0.30 -19.06
N ILE A 205 -5.87 -0.99 -18.00
CA ILE A 205 -4.89 -2.08 -18.06
C ILE A 205 -5.31 -3.23 -18.98
N GLU A 206 -6.62 -3.48 -19.14
CA GLU A 206 -7.14 -4.57 -20.00
C GLU A 206 -7.06 -4.28 -21.51
N TYR A 207 -6.89 -3.01 -21.89
CA TYR A 207 -6.88 -2.57 -23.30
C TYR A 207 -5.51 -2.09 -23.75
N SER A 208 -4.77 -1.43 -22.86
CA SER A 208 -3.45 -0.87 -23.20
C SER A 208 -2.56 -0.90 -21.96
N ILE A 209 -1.67 -1.90 -21.89
CA ILE A 209 -0.83 -2.13 -20.71
C ILE A 209 0.20 -1.00 -20.49
N PRO A 210 1.03 -0.61 -21.50
CA PRO A 210 2.05 0.46 -21.38
C PRO A 210 1.55 1.89 -21.13
N LEU A 211 0.27 2.12 -20.84
CA LEU A 211 -0.27 3.47 -20.73
C LEU A 211 0.24 4.19 -19.48
N ARG A 212 0.51 5.50 -19.59
CA ARG A 212 0.99 6.35 -18.48
C ARG A 212 0.09 6.32 -17.25
N GLU A 213 -1.21 6.23 -17.46
CA GLU A 213 -2.21 6.09 -16.39
C GLU A 213 -1.95 4.86 -15.52
N ASN A 214 -1.65 3.72 -16.14
CA ASN A 214 -1.38 2.47 -15.43
C ASN A 214 -0.08 2.51 -14.62
N TRP A 215 0.86 3.37 -15.03
CA TRP A 215 2.07 3.64 -14.27
C TRP A 215 1.82 4.63 -13.14
N ALA A 216 1.02 5.69 -13.35
CA ALA A 216 0.86 6.79 -12.41
C ALA A 216 -0.10 6.47 -11.23
N LEU A 217 -1.23 5.79 -11.50
CA LEU A 217 -2.27 5.51 -10.49
C LEU A 217 -1.76 4.77 -9.25
N PRO A 218 -0.89 3.74 -9.36
CA PRO A 218 -0.34 3.04 -8.21
C PRO A 218 0.49 3.97 -7.30
N TYR A 219 1.33 4.83 -7.87
CA TYR A 219 2.12 5.79 -7.09
C TYR A 219 1.22 6.81 -6.41
N PHE A 220 0.20 7.31 -7.10
CA PHE A 220 -0.77 8.23 -6.53
C PHE A 220 -1.53 7.61 -5.35
N ALA A 221 -1.94 6.34 -5.46
CA ALA A 221 -2.58 5.64 -4.36
C ALA A 221 -1.65 5.44 -3.16
N CYS A 222 -0.37 5.12 -3.39
CA CYS A 222 0.63 5.05 -2.33
C CYS A 222 0.80 6.41 -1.61
N GLN A 223 0.81 7.52 -2.37
CA GLN A 223 0.86 8.86 -1.79
C GLN A 223 -0.36 9.15 -0.91
N ILE A 224 -1.57 8.79 -1.37
CA ILE A 224 -2.80 8.92 -0.58
C ILE A 224 -2.72 8.07 0.69
N ALA A 225 -2.26 6.83 0.59
CA ALA A 225 -2.11 5.93 1.74
C ALA A 225 -1.13 6.53 2.79
N ALA A 226 0.01 7.03 2.33
CA ALA A 226 1.01 7.67 3.19
C ALA A 226 0.47 8.95 3.85
N LEU A 227 -0.18 9.81 3.08
CA LEU A 227 -0.80 11.04 3.57
C LEU A 227 -1.91 10.75 4.60
N THR A 228 -2.76 9.75 4.32
CA THR A 228 -3.81 9.30 5.23
C THR A 228 -3.21 8.79 6.54
N GLY A 229 -2.11 8.04 6.47
CA GLY A 229 -1.36 7.59 7.64
C GLY A 229 -0.79 8.75 8.45
N TYR A 230 -0.17 9.73 7.78
CA TYR A 230 0.38 10.93 8.41
C TYR A 230 -0.70 11.75 9.13
N LEU A 231 -1.83 12.03 8.47
CA LEU A 231 -2.93 12.79 9.04
C LEU A 231 -3.54 12.08 10.25
N LYS A 232 -3.75 10.76 10.16
CA LYS A 232 -4.26 9.95 11.28
C LYS A 232 -3.33 9.97 12.50
N SER A 233 -2.02 9.89 12.27
CA SER A 233 -1.04 9.97 13.37
C SER A 233 -1.10 11.32 14.08
N ASN A 234 -1.20 12.41 13.33
CA ASN A 234 -1.31 13.75 13.89
C ASN A 234 -2.62 13.92 14.67
N LEU A 235 -3.75 13.49 14.13
CA LEU A 235 -5.06 13.56 14.83
C LEU A 235 -5.04 12.82 16.17
N ASN A 236 -4.44 11.63 16.23
CA ASN A 236 -4.29 10.85 17.47
C ASN A 236 -3.30 11.48 18.47
N THR A 237 -2.49 12.45 18.06
CA THR A 237 -1.54 13.14 18.95
C THR A 237 -2.21 14.34 19.64
N TYR A 238 -3.26 14.90 19.04
CA TYR A 238 -4.00 16.06 19.57
C TYR A 238 -5.33 15.71 20.25
N GLY A 239 -5.76 14.44 20.21
CA GLY A 239 -6.97 13.93 20.87
C GLY A 239 -6.65 12.98 22.00
#